data_AF-A0A3D0X3G8-F1
#
_entry.id   AF-A0A3D0X3G8-F1
#
_cell.length_a   1.000
_cell.length_b   1.000
_cell.length_c   1.000
_cell.angle_alpha   90.00
_cell.angle_beta   90.00
_cell.angle_gamma   90.00
#
_symmetry.space_group_name_H-M   'P 1'
#
loop_
_entity.id
_entity.type
_entity.pdbx_description
1 polymer ?
#
loop_
_entity_poly.entity_id
_entity_poly.type
_entity_poly.pdbx_seq_one_letter_code
_entity_poly.pdbx_strand_id
1 'polypeptide(L)'
;MPCKCTVRNDKVTRMKQAMKREHDEKTKKLVINPDFLVDYRKKSVSFAGHDLNLNPEEEMVKKDIDTLFQYMDGTNDFTGDTAELRATYWKIMIYMFCAPFIAPLRYSYRDIAPANSVGRPFPMYMILRGPKNGGKSSIIKTVQCLMFGKPLTKLPPNVVSPKLFEMYLLQVKGCPLLIDDITNSRFKYLKDIVKNEDMLLRAGVRNHGCFILTSNEAEKVDADVAKRVIVFNIRSQLTDDVAAKRDRSLHRIQSQMGTALYRKYLACMIPRVENLVELIQNDSTDNPEWTPDIFKLSSQTLMDIFVEYDIPIPSELQLYEWKDFMGEVIKADKAINILRQAYAIEPQLFTIKRDKDLILMDLSKANLSPKDIESLKNELPVDATHICVGSTLPIQLSAMVEYAGINFQKDDSLLTKLYQWFRGN
;
A
#
# COMPACT_ATOMS: atom_id res chain seq x y z
N MET A 1 -41.11 -32.12 -35.61
CA MET A 1 -41.56 -30.94 -34.85
C MET A 1 -40.48 -30.57 -33.82
N PRO A 2 -39.84 -29.39 -33.91
CA PRO A 2 -38.98 -28.91 -32.84
C PRO A 2 -39.75 -27.96 -31.91
N CYS A 3 -39.73 -28.24 -30.61
CA CYS A 3 -40.35 -27.43 -29.57
C CYS A 3 -39.54 -26.14 -29.35
N LYS A 4 -40.06 -24.99 -29.78
CA LYS A 4 -39.50 -23.68 -29.41
C LYS A 4 -39.89 -23.37 -27.96
N CYS A 5 -38.91 -23.43 -27.05
CA CYS A 5 -39.06 -22.94 -25.69
C CYS A 5 -39.07 -21.40 -25.69
N THR A 6 -40.26 -20.81 -25.77
CA THR A 6 -40.43 -19.36 -25.58
C THR A 6 -40.43 -19.05 -24.09
N VAL A 7 -39.29 -18.57 -23.57
CA VAL A 7 -39.23 -18.04 -22.20
C VAL A 7 -40.10 -16.78 -22.15
N ARG A 8 -41.23 -16.84 -21.43
CA ARG A 8 -42.15 -15.71 -21.25
C ARG A 8 -41.39 -14.51 -20.67
N ASN A 9 -41.45 -13.36 -21.35
CA ASN A 9 -40.84 -12.09 -20.92
C ASN A 9 -41.19 -11.72 -19.47
N ASP A 10 -42.38 -12.06 -18.99
CA ASP A 10 -42.80 -11.81 -17.60
C ASP A 10 -41.97 -12.55 -16.56
N LYS A 11 -41.48 -13.76 -16.86
CA LYS A 11 -40.58 -14.51 -15.97
C LYS A 11 -39.21 -13.83 -15.89
N VAL A 12 -38.71 -13.30 -17.01
CA VAL A 12 -37.44 -12.57 -17.06
C VAL A 12 -37.55 -11.24 -16.29
N THR A 13 -38.65 -10.51 -16.46
CA THR A 13 -38.90 -9.25 -15.74
C THR A 13 -39.06 -9.47 -14.23
N ARG A 14 -39.78 -10.52 -13.82
CA ARG A 14 -39.90 -10.92 -12.40
C ARG A 14 -38.58 -11.37 -11.80
N MET A 15 -37.75 -12.11 -12.54
CA MET A 15 -36.40 -12.47 -12.09
C MET A 15 -35.51 -11.23 -11.95
N LYS A 16 -35.54 -10.30 -12.91
CA LYS A 16 -34.80 -9.03 -12.80
C LYS A 16 -35.26 -8.19 -11.61
N GLN A 17 -36.57 -8.13 -11.35
CA GLN A 17 -37.11 -7.43 -10.19
C GLN A 17 -36.78 -8.13 -8.86
N ALA A 18 -36.77 -9.46 -8.82
CA ALA A 18 -36.37 -10.23 -7.64
C ALA A 18 -34.87 -10.08 -7.35
N MET A 19 -34.01 -10.15 -8.38
CA MET A 19 -32.58 -9.88 -8.26
C MET A 19 -32.32 -8.43 -7.83
N LYS A 20 -33.07 -7.47 -8.37
CA LYS A 20 -32.99 -6.06 -7.94
C LYS A 20 -33.45 -5.88 -6.49
N ARG A 21 -34.52 -6.55 -6.05
CA ARG A 21 -34.98 -6.51 -4.66
C ARG A 21 -34.03 -7.21 -3.69
N GLU A 22 -33.46 -8.36 -4.07
CA GLU A 22 -32.45 -9.05 -3.27
C GLU A 22 -31.15 -8.25 -3.20
N HIS A 23 -30.79 -7.58 -4.30
CA HIS A 23 -29.71 -6.60 -4.34
C HIS A 23 -30.05 -5.42 -3.42
N ASP A 24 -31.22 -4.79 -3.55
CA ASP A 24 -31.65 -3.65 -2.73
C ASP A 24 -31.78 -4.03 -1.23
N GLU A 25 -32.13 -5.27 -0.89
CA GLU A 25 -32.17 -5.81 0.48
C GLU A 25 -30.78 -6.14 1.03
N LYS A 26 -29.86 -6.69 0.24
CA LYS A 26 -28.43 -6.79 0.60
C LYS A 26 -27.76 -5.42 0.67
N THR A 27 -28.31 -4.44 -0.06
CA THR A 27 -27.91 -3.04 -0.11
C THR A 27 -28.73 -2.17 0.86
N LYS A 28 -29.54 -2.77 1.77
CA LYS A 28 -30.01 -2.08 2.99
C LYS A 28 -28.79 -1.78 3.87
N LYS A 29 -28.12 -0.72 3.43
CA LYS A 29 -27.02 0.07 3.97
C LYS A 29 -26.28 -0.55 5.15
N LEU A 30 -25.25 -1.34 4.85
CA LEU A 30 -24.02 -1.27 5.64
C LEU A 30 -23.35 0.09 5.34
N VAL A 31 -23.96 1.20 5.79
CA VAL A 31 -23.26 2.50 5.79
C VAL A 31 -22.26 2.42 6.92
N ILE A 32 -21.07 1.92 6.57
CA ILE A 32 -19.97 1.77 7.50
C ILE A 32 -19.22 3.10 7.63
N ASN A 33 -19.02 3.79 6.50
CA ASN A 33 -18.36 5.08 6.41
C ASN A 33 -19.09 5.99 5.40
N PRO A 34 -18.88 7.31 5.48
CA PRO A 34 -19.44 8.24 4.50
C PRO A 34 -18.87 8.00 3.10
N ASP A 35 -19.70 8.23 2.09
CA ASP A 35 -19.27 8.20 0.70
C ASP A 35 -18.28 9.35 0.43
N PHE A 36 -17.19 9.04 -0.25
CA PHE A 36 -16.29 10.00 -0.87
C PHE A 36 -16.34 9.83 -2.39
N LEU A 37 -16.76 10.86 -3.11
CA LEU A 37 -17.08 10.77 -4.53
C LEU A 37 -16.33 11.83 -5.32
N VAL A 38 -15.66 11.41 -6.38
CA VAL A 38 -15.03 12.31 -7.36
C VAL A 38 -15.91 12.34 -8.61
N ASP A 39 -16.40 13.53 -8.97
CA ASP A 39 -17.11 13.78 -10.22
C ASP A 39 -16.17 14.49 -11.19
N TYR A 40 -15.57 13.71 -12.10
CA TYR A 40 -14.66 14.22 -13.13
C TYR A 40 -15.36 15.18 -14.10
N ARG A 41 -16.64 14.97 -14.41
CA ARG A 41 -17.36 15.86 -15.35
C ARG A 41 -17.53 17.26 -14.77
N LYS A 42 -17.84 17.34 -13.48
CA LYS A 42 -18.02 18.62 -12.77
C LYS A 42 -16.72 19.14 -12.15
N LYS A 43 -15.64 18.36 -12.17
CA LYS A 43 -14.39 18.60 -11.45
C LYS A 43 -14.64 18.93 -9.98
N SER A 44 -15.55 18.19 -9.36
CA SER A 44 -15.99 18.40 -7.98
C SER A 44 -15.81 17.14 -7.15
N VAL A 45 -15.67 17.32 -5.84
CA VAL A 45 -15.55 16.21 -4.89
C VAL A 45 -16.58 16.40 -3.79
N SER A 46 -17.26 15.34 -3.39
CA SER A 46 -18.15 15.36 -2.22
C SER A 46 -17.73 14.33 -1.18
N PHE A 47 -17.92 14.69 0.09
CA PHE A 47 -17.73 13.81 1.23
C PHE A 47 -18.96 13.86 2.13
N ALA A 48 -19.49 12.70 2.49
CA ALA A 48 -20.71 12.60 3.31
C ALA A 48 -21.93 13.35 2.72
N GLY A 49 -21.98 13.49 1.39
CA GLY A 49 -23.04 14.23 0.69
C GLY A 49 -22.85 15.75 0.64
N HIS A 50 -21.73 16.27 1.12
CA HIS A 50 -21.38 17.69 1.05
C HIS A 50 -20.25 17.93 0.05
N ASP A 51 -20.41 18.91 -0.82
CA ASP A 51 -19.36 19.31 -1.76
C ASP A 51 -18.19 19.95 -1.00
N LEU A 52 -16.97 19.57 -1.39
CA LEU A 52 -15.74 20.11 -0.83
C LEU A 52 -15.30 21.33 -1.63
N ASN A 53 -14.89 22.40 -0.93
CA ASN A 53 -14.21 23.52 -1.57
C ASN A 53 -12.78 23.10 -1.94
N LEU A 54 -12.50 22.95 -3.25
CA LEU A 54 -11.18 22.58 -3.77
C LEU A 54 -10.17 23.74 -3.86
N ASN A 55 -10.59 24.96 -3.50
CA ASN A 55 -9.73 26.14 -3.40
C ASN A 55 -9.66 26.62 -1.94
N PRO A 56 -8.93 25.89 -1.07
CA PRO A 56 -8.72 26.30 0.31
C PRO A 56 -7.85 27.55 0.39
N GLU A 57 -7.95 28.27 1.50
CA GLU A 57 -7.04 29.37 1.83
C GLU A 57 -5.60 28.85 2.01
N GLU A 58 -4.63 29.59 1.50
CA GLU A 58 -3.20 29.26 1.57
C GLU A 58 -2.71 29.03 2.99
N GLU A 59 -3.10 29.89 3.94
CA GLU A 59 -2.70 29.77 5.35
C GLU A 59 -3.15 28.44 5.97
N MET A 60 -4.33 27.96 5.57
CA MET A 60 -4.87 26.68 6.04
C MET A 60 -4.13 25.50 5.42
N VAL A 61 -3.67 25.62 4.16
CA VAL A 61 -2.82 24.59 3.53
C VAL A 61 -1.47 24.51 4.24
N LYS A 62 -0.81 25.65 4.47
CA LYS A 62 0.47 25.73 5.19
C LYS A 62 0.35 25.13 6.60
N LYS A 63 -0.72 25.47 7.34
CA LYS A 63 -1.00 24.90 8.67
C LYS A 63 -1.15 23.38 8.66
N ASP A 64 -1.84 22.81 7.66
CA ASP A 64 -1.97 21.36 7.54
C ASP A 64 -0.63 20.68 7.25
N ILE A 65 0.22 21.30 6.42
CA ILE A 65 1.58 20.81 6.13
C ILE A 65 2.46 20.86 7.38
N ASP A 66 2.44 21.96 8.13
CA ASP A 66 3.16 22.08 9.39
C ASP A 66 2.72 21.02 10.41
N THR A 67 1.41 20.75 10.49
CA THR A 67 0.86 19.72 11.38
C THR A 67 1.28 18.31 10.94
N LEU A 68 1.36 18.06 9.62
CA LEU A 68 1.88 16.82 9.07
C LEU A 68 3.37 16.65 9.39
N PHE A 69 4.19 17.70 9.29
CA PHE A 69 5.61 17.64 9.66
C PHE A 69 5.79 17.38 11.16
N GLN A 70 4.99 18.01 12.03
CA GLN A 70 4.99 17.68 13.46
C GLN A 70 4.66 16.20 13.74
N TYR A 71 3.75 15.60 12.96
CA TYR A 71 3.48 14.17 13.04
C TYR A 71 4.70 13.34 12.60
N MET A 72 5.33 13.71 11.48
CA MET A 72 6.52 13.02 10.96
C MET A 72 7.71 13.13 11.92
N ASP A 73 7.95 14.28 12.55
CA ASP A 73 8.98 14.48 13.58
C ASP A 73 8.74 13.61 14.82
N GLY A 74 7.47 13.26 15.08
CA GLY A 74 7.10 12.33 16.13
C GLY A 74 7.64 10.91 15.94
N THR A 75 8.13 10.56 14.74
CA THR A 75 8.78 9.27 14.45
C THR A 75 10.16 9.13 15.09
N ASN A 76 10.79 10.23 15.54
CA ASN A 76 12.12 10.20 16.15
C ASN A 76 12.20 9.37 17.44
N ASP A 77 11.06 9.09 18.08
CA ASP A 77 10.98 8.25 19.27
C ASP A 77 10.89 6.75 18.96
N PHE A 78 10.75 6.36 17.70
CA PHE A 78 10.71 4.96 17.30
C PHE A 78 12.11 4.36 17.29
N THR A 79 12.21 3.08 17.62
CA THR A 79 13.46 2.33 17.50
C THR A 79 13.84 2.07 16.04
N GLY A 80 15.13 1.91 15.76
CA GLY A 80 15.61 1.51 14.43
C GLY A 80 15.79 2.68 13.48
N ASP A 81 15.68 2.42 12.18
CA ASP A 81 15.84 3.44 11.15
C ASP A 81 14.57 4.30 11.03
N THR A 82 14.64 5.52 11.54
CA THR A 82 13.52 6.48 11.51
C THR A 82 13.36 7.16 10.16
N ALA A 83 14.42 7.24 9.35
CA ALA A 83 14.35 7.77 7.99
C ALA A 83 13.63 6.78 7.06
N GLU A 84 13.95 5.49 7.15
CA GLU A 84 13.21 4.42 6.45
C GLU A 84 11.73 4.40 6.87
N LEU A 85 11.45 4.59 8.17
CA LEU A 85 10.08 4.69 8.68
C LEU A 85 9.33 5.87 8.06
N ARG A 86 9.93 7.07 8.05
CA ARG A 86 9.31 8.27 7.44
C ARG A 86 9.11 8.12 5.94
N ALA A 87 10.08 7.55 5.22
CA ALA A 87 9.92 7.25 3.79
C ALA A 87 8.74 6.29 3.57
N THR A 88 8.57 5.27 4.41
CA THR A 88 7.41 4.37 4.37
C THR A 88 6.11 5.11 4.67
N TYR A 89 6.10 6.04 5.63
CA TYR A 89 4.92 6.84 5.97
C TYR A 89 4.51 7.79 4.83
N TRP A 90 5.48 8.40 4.14
CA TRP A 90 5.22 9.17 2.92
C TRP A 90 4.58 8.29 1.84
N LYS A 91 5.13 7.09 1.57
CA LYS A 91 4.52 6.15 0.62
C LYS A 91 3.08 5.79 0.99
N ILE A 92 2.82 5.46 2.26
CA ILE A 92 1.46 5.17 2.77
C ILE A 92 0.51 6.35 2.49
N MET A 93 0.96 7.58 2.76
CA MET A 93 0.16 8.78 2.51
C MET A 93 -0.11 8.98 1.01
N ILE A 94 0.92 8.83 0.17
CA ILE A 94 0.82 8.92 -1.30
C ILE A 94 -0.22 7.93 -1.84
N TYR A 95 -0.19 6.68 -1.38
CA TYR A 95 -1.20 5.67 -1.75
C TYR A 95 -2.61 6.07 -1.30
N MET A 96 -2.76 6.53 -0.05
CA MET A 96 -4.06 6.91 0.48
C MET A 96 -4.65 8.16 -0.21
N PHE A 97 -3.81 9.15 -0.51
CA PHE A 97 -4.22 10.36 -1.22
C PHE A 97 -4.68 10.05 -2.65
N CYS A 98 -4.02 9.11 -3.34
CA CYS A 98 -4.43 8.71 -4.68
C CYS A 98 -5.51 7.63 -4.74
N ALA A 99 -5.88 7.02 -3.60
CA ALA A 99 -6.86 5.93 -3.54
C ALA A 99 -8.21 6.22 -4.24
N PRO A 100 -8.81 7.43 -4.17
CA PRO A 100 -10.06 7.73 -4.89
C PRO A 100 -9.94 7.68 -6.42
N PHE A 101 -8.72 7.83 -6.94
CA PHE A 101 -8.42 7.88 -8.38
C PHE A 101 -8.08 6.49 -8.95
N ILE A 102 -7.82 5.50 -8.09
CA ILE A 102 -7.54 4.11 -8.49
C ILE A 102 -8.73 3.51 -9.25
N ALA A 103 -9.96 3.72 -8.76
CA ALA A 103 -11.15 3.17 -9.40
C ALA A 103 -11.30 3.60 -10.88
N PRO A 104 -11.38 4.90 -11.22
CA PRO A 104 -11.53 5.33 -12.60
C PRO A 104 -10.37 4.89 -13.50
N LEU A 105 -9.13 4.89 -13.00
CA LEU A 105 -7.98 4.41 -13.77
C LEU A 105 -8.07 2.92 -14.09
N ARG A 106 -8.50 2.09 -13.14
CA ARG A 106 -8.78 0.66 -13.40
C ARG A 106 -9.85 0.48 -14.47
N TYR A 107 -10.88 1.32 -14.48
CA TYR A 107 -11.93 1.29 -15.49
C TYR A 107 -11.42 1.66 -16.88
N SER A 108 -10.61 2.71 -16.97
CA SER A 108 -10.04 3.15 -18.25
C SER A 108 -9.02 2.16 -18.79
N TYR A 109 -8.22 1.55 -17.91
CA TYR A 109 -7.17 0.61 -18.29
C TYR A 109 -7.69 -0.78 -18.69
N ARG A 110 -8.91 -1.15 -18.27
CA ARG A 110 -9.45 -2.50 -18.44
C ARG A 110 -9.43 -3.00 -19.90
N ASP A 111 -9.63 -2.09 -20.86
CA ASP A 111 -9.84 -2.43 -22.27
C ASP A 111 -8.50 -2.70 -22.98
N ILE A 112 -7.39 -2.18 -22.45
CA ILE A 112 -6.01 -2.43 -22.93
C ILE A 112 -5.21 -3.38 -22.04
N ALA A 113 -5.72 -3.69 -20.85
CA ALA A 113 -5.02 -4.54 -19.89
C ALA A 113 -4.91 -5.98 -20.39
N PRO A 114 -3.76 -6.65 -20.19
CA PRO A 114 -3.69 -8.10 -20.31
C PRO A 114 -4.71 -8.76 -19.37
N ALA A 115 -5.25 -9.91 -19.78
CA ALA A 115 -6.23 -10.66 -19.00
C ALA A 115 -5.78 -10.82 -17.53
N ASN A 116 -6.69 -10.58 -16.59
CA ASN A 116 -6.45 -10.67 -15.14
C ASN A 116 -5.31 -9.79 -14.59
N SER A 117 -4.98 -8.68 -15.26
CA SER A 117 -3.86 -7.80 -14.90
C SER A 117 -4.26 -6.34 -14.61
N VAL A 118 -5.55 -6.00 -14.65
CA VAL A 118 -6.05 -4.65 -14.33
C VAL A 118 -5.57 -4.14 -12.97
N GLY A 119 -5.50 -5.01 -11.96
CA GLY A 119 -5.06 -4.61 -10.61
C GLY A 119 -3.57 -4.54 -10.37
N ARG A 120 -2.72 -4.88 -11.35
CA ARG A 120 -1.26 -4.77 -11.17
C ARG A 120 -0.79 -3.29 -11.15
N PRO A 121 -1.14 -2.45 -12.14
CA PRO A 121 -0.76 -1.03 -12.10
C PRO A 121 -1.54 -0.24 -11.04
N PHE A 122 -2.73 -0.70 -10.66
CA PHE A 122 -3.65 0.00 -9.76
C PHE A 122 -4.12 -0.91 -8.61
N PRO A 123 -3.22 -1.25 -7.67
CA PRO A 123 -3.55 -2.13 -6.55
C PRO A 123 -4.57 -1.48 -5.62
N MET A 124 -5.63 -2.21 -5.26
CA MET A 124 -6.68 -1.70 -4.35
C MET A 124 -6.40 -1.99 -2.87
N TYR A 125 -5.36 -2.76 -2.61
CA TYR A 125 -5.09 -3.35 -1.32
C TYR A 125 -3.68 -2.97 -0.89
N MET A 126 -3.54 -2.61 0.38
CA MET A 126 -2.26 -2.44 1.03
C MET A 126 -2.22 -3.28 2.30
N ILE A 127 -1.12 -3.97 2.54
CA ILE A 127 -0.84 -4.72 3.76
C ILE A 127 0.30 -4.01 4.51
N LEU A 128 0.02 -3.61 5.74
CA LEU A 128 1.01 -3.10 6.69
C LEU A 128 1.34 -4.21 7.69
N ARG A 129 2.56 -4.74 7.60
CA ARG A 129 3.12 -5.69 8.56
C ARG A 129 4.01 -4.96 9.55
N GLY A 130 4.08 -5.45 10.76
CA GLY A 130 4.96 -4.87 11.78
C GLY A 130 4.53 -5.21 13.19
N PRO A 131 5.32 -4.83 14.21
CA PRO A 131 4.96 -5.00 15.61
C PRO A 131 3.71 -4.18 15.97
N LYS A 132 3.04 -4.55 17.07
CA LYS A 132 1.82 -3.87 17.54
C LYS A 132 2.01 -2.37 17.74
N ASN A 133 3.15 -1.97 18.32
CA ASN A 133 3.51 -0.57 18.56
C ASN A 133 4.28 0.08 17.40
N GLY A 134 4.18 -0.47 16.18
CA GLY A 134 4.82 0.09 14.99
C GLY A 134 4.11 1.29 14.37
N GLY A 135 3.03 1.80 14.99
CA GLY A 135 2.31 2.97 14.47
C GLY A 135 1.47 2.71 13.21
N LYS A 136 1.26 1.44 12.82
CA LYS A 136 0.50 1.07 11.60
C LYS A 136 -0.89 1.73 11.54
N SER A 137 -1.65 1.63 12.63
CA SER A 137 -3.01 2.18 12.69
C SER A 137 -3.00 3.69 12.97
N SER A 138 -1.91 4.25 13.55
CA SER A 138 -1.81 5.69 13.80
C SER A 138 -1.53 6.47 12.51
N ILE A 139 -0.65 5.99 11.62
CA ILE A 139 -0.43 6.65 10.31
C ILE A 139 -1.72 6.68 9.49
N ILE A 140 -2.46 5.57 9.43
CA ILE A 140 -3.71 5.53 8.66
C ILE A 140 -4.74 6.53 9.21
N LYS A 141 -4.93 6.58 10.54
CA LYS A 141 -5.85 7.54 11.17
C LYS A 141 -5.43 8.98 10.90
N THR A 142 -4.13 9.25 10.95
CA THR A 142 -3.55 10.57 10.71
C THR A 142 -3.84 11.04 9.29
N VAL A 143 -3.58 10.18 8.29
CA VAL A 143 -3.88 10.49 6.90
C VAL A 143 -5.40 10.63 6.68
N GLN A 144 -6.23 9.83 7.34
CA GLN A 144 -7.69 10.01 7.31
C GLN A 144 -8.13 11.34 7.92
N CYS A 145 -7.50 11.83 8.99
CA CYS A 145 -7.76 13.17 9.51
C CYS A 145 -7.43 14.25 8.46
N LEU A 146 -6.28 14.14 7.79
CA LEU A 146 -5.92 15.06 6.69
C LEU A 146 -6.91 15.01 5.52
N MET A 147 -7.46 13.83 5.22
CA MET A 147 -8.39 13.67 4.11
C MET A 147 -9.83 14.11 4.45
N PHE A 148 -10.29 13.80 5.66
CA PHE A 148 -11.72 13.81 6.03
C PHE A 148 -12.04 14.59 7.30
N GLY A 149 -11.03 15.18 7.96
CA GLY A 149 -11.15 15.88 9.23
C GLY A 149 -11.39 14.96 10.43
N LYS A 150 -11.42 13.64 10.21
CA LYS A 150 -11.62 12.62 11.25
C LYS A 150 -11.13 11.25 10.78
N PRO A 151 -10.76 10.35 11.71
CA PRO A 151 -10.56 8.94 11.36
C PRO A 151 -11.88 8.31 10.91
N LEU A 152 -11.78 7.35 9.99
CA LEU A 152 -12.92 6.55 9.53
C LEU A 152 -13.15 5.34 10.44
N THR A 153 -14.38 4.83 10.43
CA THR A 153 -14.74 3.59 11.14
C THR A 153 -13.92 2.43 10.58
N LYS A 154 -13.13 1.78 11.43
CA LYS A 154 -12.39 0.57 11.05
C LYS A 154 -13.33 -0.61 10.81
N LEU A 155 -12.97 -1.45 9.84
CA LEU A 155 -13.64 -2.71 9.60
C LEU A 155 -13.09 -3.80 10.52
N PRO A 156 -13.94 -4.68 11.07
CA PRO A 156 -13.48 -5.80 11.88
C PRO A 156 -12.78 -6.87 11.01
N PRO A 157 -11.80 -7.64 11.53
CA PRO A 157 -11.08 -8.66 10.75
C PRO A 157 -11.97 -9.72 10.11
N ASN A 158 -13.16 -9.98 10.66
CA ASN A 158 -14.09 -10.98 10.15
C ASN A 158 -14.68 -10.63 8.77
N VAL A 159 -14.58 -9.37 8.33
CA VAL A 159 -14.98 -8.96 6.96
C VAL A 159 -14.15 -9.66 5.90
N VAL A 160 -12.91 -10.05 6.23
CA VAL A 160 -12.00 -10.81 5.36
C VAL A 160 -12.51 -12.24 5.26
N SER A 161 -13.45 -12.43 4.36
CA SER A 161 -13.97 -13.70 3.88
C SER A 161 -14.54 -13.47 2.47
N PRO A 162 -14.44 -14.44 1.55
CA PRO A 162 -14.80 -14.20 0.15
C PRO A 162 -16.23 -13.64 -0.04
N LYS A 163 -17.21 -14.20 0.68
CA LYS A 163 -18.62 -13.79 0.57
C LYS A 163 -18.94 -12.46 1.24
N LEU A 164 -18.41 -12.21 2.44
CA LEU A 164 -18.73 -10.99 3.18
C LEU A 164 -18.01 -9.79 2.56
N PHE A 165 -16.74 -9.97 2.16
CA PHE A 165 -15.93 -8.89 1.63
C PHE A 165 -16.48 -8.30 0.34
N GLU A 166 -17.13 -9.12 -0.49
CA GLU A 166 -17.85 -8.70 -1.69
C GLU A 166 -18.89 -7.59 -1.42
N MET A 167 -19.61 -7.69 -0.30
CA MET A 167 -20.59 -6.67 0.09
C MET A 167 -19.93 -5.33 0.42
N TYR A 168 -18.76 -5.36 1.07
CA TYR A 168 -17.98 -4.17 1.38
C TYR A 168 -17.38 -3.55 0.12
N LEU A 169 -16.87 -4.36 -0.80
CA LEU A 169 -16.31 -3.90 -2.08
C LEU A 169 -17.33 -3.07 -2.88
N LEU A 170 -18.59 -3.50 -2.93
CA LEU A 170 -19.64 -2.79 -3.65
C LEU A 170 -20.14 -1.51 -2.96
N GLN A 171 -20.08 -1.44 -1.63
CA GLN A 171 -20.71 -0.36 -0.85
C GLN A 171 -19.75 0.75 -0.45
N VAL A 172 -18.46 0.44 -0.26
CA VAL A 172 -17.45 1.44 0.13
C VAL A 172 -17.08 2.29 -1.06
N LYS A 173 -17.20 3.62 -0.93
CA LYS A 173 -16.92 4.56 -2.01
C LYS A 173 -15.79 5.54 -1.68
N GLY A 174 -14.75 5.54 -2.51
CA GLY A 174 -13.61 6.47 -2.54
C GLY A 174 -12.68 6.43 -1.31
N CYS A 175 -13.17 6.05 -0.15
CA CYS A 175 -12.42 6.06 1.10
C CYS A 175 -11.41 4.90 1.20
N PRO A 176 -10.16 5.16 1.63
CA PRO A 176 -9.24 4.12 2.07
C PRO A 176 -9.62 3.63 3.48
N LEU A 177 -10.11 2.39 3.60
CA LEU A 177 -10.60 1.83 4.85
C LEU A 177 -9.62 0.87 5.51
N LEU A 178 -9.47 1.02 6.83
CA LEU A 178 -8.64 0.15 7.65
C LEU A 178 -9.40 -1.12 8.06
N ILE A 179 -8.76 -2.27 7.87
CA ILE A 179 -9.11 -3.56 8.45
C ILE A 179 -7.97 -3.94 9.39
N ASP A 180 -8.24 -3.81 10.68
CA ASP A 180 -7.20 -3.80 11.71
C ASP A 180 -6.94 -5.21 12.28
N ASP A 181 -5.69 -5.54 12.58
CA ASP A 181 -5.25 -6.78 13.24
C ASP A 181 -5.81 -8.06 12.59
N ILE A 182 -5.57 -8.20 11.28
CA ILE A 182 -5.89 -9.43 10.58
C ILE A 182 -4.93 -10.53 11.04
N THR A 183 -5.48 -11.73 11.24
CA THR A 183 -4.73 -12.92 11.66
C THR A 183 -4.50 -13.87 10.49
N ASN A 184 -3.54 -14.79 10.63
CA ASN A 184 -3.25 -15.86 9.67
C ASN A 184 -4.49 -16.64 9.22
N SER A 185 -5.45 -16.84 10.12
CA SER A 185 -6.71 -17.53 9.82
C SER A 185 -7.56 -16.83 8.74
N ARG A 186 -7.34 -15.53 8.55
CA ARG A 186 -8.01 -14.66 7.59
C ARG A 186 -7.16 -14.39 6.35
N PHE A 187 -5.84 -14.34 6.48
CA PHE A 187 -4.91 -14.14 5.35
C PHE A 187 -5.11 -15.14 4.21
N LYS A 188 -5.45 -16.39 4.55
CA LYS A 188 -5.74 -17.43 3.55
C LYS A 188 -6.83 -17.04 2.54
N TYR A 189 -7.75 -16.14 2.90
CA TYR A 189 -8.83 -15.68 2.02
C TYR A 189 -8.42 -14.52 1.12
N LEU A 190 -7.25 -13.88 1.35
CA LEU A 190 -6.81 -12.74 0.54
C LEU A 190 -6.62 -13.14 -0.91
N LYS A 191 -6.12 -14.34 -1.18
CA LYS A 191 -5.96 -14.86 -2.55
C LYS A 191 -7.25 -14.82 -3.36
N ASP A 192 -8.37 -15.19 -2.75
CA ASP A 192 -9.68 -15.19 -3.41
C ASP A 192 -10.21 -13.75 -3.57
N ILE A 193 -10.00 -12.92 -2.54
CA ILE A 193 -10.46 -11.52 -2.52
C ILE A 193 -9.77 -10.70 -3.60
N VAL A 194 -8.43 -10.72 -3.66
CA VAL A 194 -7.65 -9.90 -4.59
C VAL A 194 -7.73 -10.39 -6.03
N LYS A 195 -8.24 -11.61 -6.26
CA LYS A 195 -8.53 -12.13 -7.61
C LYS A 195 -9.94 -11.76 -8.07
N ASN A 196 -10.86 -11.43 -7.17
CA ASN A 196 -12.26 -11.14 -7.49
C ASN A 196 -12.49 -9.67 -7.91
N GLU A 197 -11.50 -9.04 -8.53
CA GLU A 197 -11.56 -7.63 -8.91
C GLU A 197 -12.49 -7.36 -10.10
N ASP A 198 -12.69 -8.35 -10.98
CA ASP A 198 -13.57 -8.22 -12.14
C ASP A 198 -15.02 -7.91 -11.76
N MET A 199 -15.43 -8.30 -10.55
CA MET A 199 -16.78 -8.05 -10.08
C MET A 199 -17.07 -6.55 -9.99
N LEU A 200 -16.11 -5.76 -9.50
CA LEU A 200 -16.25 -4.31 -9.42
C LEU A 200 -16.40 -3.72 -10.80
N LEU A 201 -15.54 -4.13 -11.75
CA LEU A 201 -15.56 -3.68 -13.15
C LEU A 201 -16.88 -4.01 -13.85
N ARG A 202 -17.41 -5.23 -13.64
CA ARG A 202 -18.72 -5.66 -14.17
C ARG A 202 -19.87 -4.88 -13.57
N ALA A 203 -19.79 -4.55 -12.28
CA ALA A 203 -20.83 -3.82 -11.57
C ALA A 203 -20.85 -2.30 -11.88
N GLY A 204 -19.86 -1.77 -12.58
CA GLY A 204 -19.84 -0.35 -12.95
C GLY A 204 -19.54 0.61 -11.79
N VAL A 205 -19.00 0.12 -10.67
CA VAL A 205 -18.61 0.90 -9.48
C VAL A 205 -17.36 1.76 -9.75
N ARG A 206 -17.55 2.96 -10.32
CA ARG A 206 -16.46 3.89 -10.71
C ARG A 206 -15.80 4.68 -9.56
N ASN A 207 -16.33 4.56 -8.35
CA ASN A 207 -15.81 5.23 -7.15
C ASN A 207 -15.57 4.20 -6.03
N HIS A 208 -15.19 2.95 -6.33
CA HIS A 208 -14.95 1.98 -5.27
C HIS A 208 -13.81 2.43 -4.34
N GLY A 209 -13.86 2.05 -3.07
CA GLY A 209 -12.79 2.33 -2.11
C GLY A 209 -11.55 1.45 -2.29
N CYS A 210 -10.55 1.72 -1.45
CA CYS A 210 -9.36 0.88 -1.28
C CYS A 210 -9.30 0.37 0.17
N PHE A 211 -8.58 -0.72 0.40
CA PHE A 211 -8.53 -1.38 1.70
C PHE A 211 -7.10 -1.49 2.20
N ILE A 212 -6.91 -1.16 3.48
CA ILE A 212 -5.64 -1.21 4.17
C ILE A 212 -5.75 -2.24 5.29
N LEU A 213 -4.90 -3.25 5.24
CA LEU A 213 -4.90 -4.41 6.10
C LEU A 213 -3.70 -4.30 7.04
N THR A 214 -3.92 -4.28 8.35
CA THR A 214 -2.80 -4.38 9.30
C THR A 214 -2.65 -5.80 9.79
N SER A 215 -1.41 -6.21 9.98
CA SER A 215 -1.04 -7.54 10.46
C SER A 215 0.27 -7.48 11.25
N ASN A 216 0.53 -8.54 12.00
CA ASN A 216 1.82 -8.76 12.63
C ASN A 216 2.80 -9.41 11.62
N GLU A 217 4.11 -9.26 11.83
CA GLU A 217 5.15 -9.63 10.85
C GLU A 217 5.18 -11.10 10.38
N ALA A 218 4.48 -11.99 11.08
CA ALA A 218 4.56 -13.43 10.90
C ALA A 218 3.69 -14.00 9.76
N GLU A 219 2.95 -13.16 9.04
CA GLU A 219 1.90 -13.64 8.12
C GLU A 219 2.38 -13.68 6.68
N LYS A 220 2.30 -14.86 6.05
CA LYS A 220 2.76 -15.10 4.68
C LYS A 220 1.86 -14.41 3.65
N VAL A 221 2.47 -13.77 2.65
CA VAL A 221 1.75 -13.26 1.47
C VAL A 221 2.21 -14.08 0.29
N ASP A 222 1.28 -14.84 -0.28
CA ASP A 222 1.56 -15.66 -1.46
C ASP A 222 1.95 -14.76 -2.64
N ALA A 223 2.83 -15.25 -3.53
CA ALA A 223 3.22 -14.52 -4.75
C ALA A 223 2.00 -14.12 -5.62
N ASP A 224 0.93 -14.95 -5.56
CA ASP A 224 -0.33 -14.68 -6.25
C ASP A 224 -1.08 -13.45 -5.71
N VAL A 225 -0.88 -13.15 -4.43
CA VAL A 225 -1.39 -11.97 -3.72
C VAL A 225 -0.43 -10.79 -3.88
N ALA A 226 0.89 -11.01 -3.71
CA ALA A 226 1.92 -9.98 -3.77
C ALA A 226 1.87 -9.14 -5.08
N LYS A 227 1.52 -9.76 -6.22
CA LYS A 227 1.38 -9.04 -7.50
C LYS A 227 0.15 -8.11 -7.61
N ARG A 228 -0.73 -8.05 -6.59
CA ARG A 228 -1.98 -7.26 -6.57
C ARG A 228 -2.14 -6.39 -5.32
N VAL A 229 -1.18 -6.45 -4.41
CA VAL A 229 -1.26 -5.84 -3.09
C VAL A 229 0.06 -5.16 -2.78
N ILE A 230 -0.02 -3.91 -2.33
CA ILE A 230 1.14 -3.19 -1.79
C ILE A 230 1.49 -3.81 -0.44
N VAL A 231 2.76 -4.11 -0.19
CA VAL A 231 3.20 -4.65 1.11
C VAL A 231 4.28 -3.75 1.68
N PHE A 232 4.02 -3.21 2.87
CA PHE A 232 5.04 -2.50 3.64
C PHE A 232 5.31 -3.21 4.96
N ASN A 233 6.59 -3.36 5.29
CA ASN A 233 7.04 -3.89 6.57
C ASN A 233 7.53 -2.73 7.44
N ILE A 234 6.73 -2.34 8.43
CA ILE A 234 7.13 -1.38 9.45
C ILE A 234 7.84 -2.16 10.56
N ARG A 235 9.16 -1.99 10.67
CA ARG A 235 10.00 -2.70 11.64
C ARG A 235 10.19 -1.92 12.94
N SER A 236 10.17 -0.60 12.82
CA SER A 236 10.35 0.34 13.92
C SER A 236 9.16 0.28 14.88
N GLN A 237 9.41 0.42 16.18
CA GLN A 237 8.36 0.41 17.20
C GLN A 237 8.65 1.39 18.32
N LEU A 238 7.59 1.81 19.00
CA LEU A 238 7.70 2.49 20.28
C LEU A 238 7.86 1.46 21.41
N THR A 239 8.65 1.81 22.42
CA THR A 239 8.59 1.10 23.71
C THR A 239 7.23 1.35 24.38
N ASP A 240 6.77 0.43 25.22
CA ASP A 240 5.45 0.54 25.85
C ASP A 240 5.30 1.82 26.67
N ASP A 241 6.34 2.24 27.40
CA ASP A 241 6.35 3.47 28.19
C ASP A 241 6.21 4.73 27.33
N VAL A 242 6.90 4.76 26.18
CA VAL A 242 6.84 5.90 25.25
C VAL A 242 5.49 5.91 24.52
N ALA A 243 4.99 4.74 24.11
CA ALA A 243 3.69 4.60 23.46
C ALA A 243 2.56 5.15 24.36
N ALA A 244 2.55 4.78 25.65
CA ALA A 244 1.56 5.26 26.61
C ALA A 244 1.62 6.78 26.82
N LYS A 245 2.82 7.37 26.86
CA LYS A 245 3.00 8.82 27.02
C LYS A 245 2.59 9.61 25.77
N ARG A 246 2.89 9.06 24.58
CA ARG A 246 2.66 9.71 23.28
C ARG A 246 1.21 9.73 22.85
N ASP A 247 0.35 8.86 23.38
CA ASP A 247 -1.05 8.74 22.96
C ASP A 247 -1.80 10.09 23.00
N ARG A 248 -1.64 10.86 24.08
CA ARG A 248 -2.23 12.21 24.20
C ARG A 248 -1.67 13.21 23.17
N SER A 249 -0.37 13.17 22.91
CA SER A 249 0.27 14.07 21.94
C SER A 249 -0.17 13.75 20.52
N LEU A 250 -0.29 12.47 20.17
CA LEU A 250 -0.78 11.99 18.90
C LEU A 250 -2.23 12.42 18.67
N HIS A 251 -3.09 12.22 19.67
CA HIS A 251 -4.49 12.64 19.59
C HIS A 251 -4.63 14.16 19.43
N ARG A 252 -3.76 14.95 20.07
CA ARG A 252 -3.73 16.41 19.88
C ARG A 252 -3.33 16.80 18.47
N ILE A 253 -2.28 16.17 17.91
CA ILE A 253 -1.86 16.42 16.52
C ILE A 253 -3.00 16.04 15.56
N GLN A 254 -3.60 14.86 15.73
CA GLN A 254 -4.69 14.37 14.88
C GLN A 254 -5.95 15.24 14.94
N SER A 255 -6.24 15.90 16.07
CA SER A 255 -7.38 16.82 16.19
C SER A 255 -7.10 18.22 15.63
N GLN A 256 -5.84 18.57 15.43
CA GLN A 256 -5.41 19.83 14.81
C GLN A 256 -5.33 19.75 13.28
N MET A 257 -5.27 18.54 12.73
CA MET A 257 -5.26 18.31 11.28
C MET A 257 -6.54 18.80 10.61
N GLY A 258 -6.40 19.77 9.71
CA GLY A 258 -7.44 20.17 8.78
C GLY A 258 -7.44 19.33 7.52
N THR A 259 -8.21 19.78 6.52
CA THR A 259 -8.35 19.12 5.21
C THR A 259 -7.96 20.01 4.04
N ALA A 260 -7.41 21.19 4.29
CA ALA A 260 -6.99 22.13 3.26
C ALA A 260 -5.90 21.55 2.36
N LEU A 261 -4.87 20.89 2.92
CA LEU A 261 -3.82 20.24 2.12
C LEU A 261 -4.43 19.22 1.14
N TYR A 262 -5.30 18.34 1.63
CA TYR A 262 -5.91 17.32 0.78
C TYR A 262 -6.87 17.92 -0.25
N ARG A 263 -7.64 18.96 0.10
CA ARG A 263 -8.51 19.67 -0.87
C ARG A 263 -7.71 20.33 -1.99
N LYS A 264 -6.57 20.96 -1.68
CA LYS A 264 -5.64 21.48 -2.67
C LYS A 264 -5.05 20.36 -3.53
N TYR A 265 -4.63 19.25 -2.91
CA TYR A 265 -4.17 18.05 -3.61
C TYR A 265 -5.20 17.53 -4.61
N LEU A 266 -6.47 17.41 -4.23
CA LEU A 266 -7.55 16.99 -5.12
C LEU A 266 -7.71 17.94 -6.32
N ALA A 267 -7.66 19.25 -6.09
CA ALA A 267 -7.76 20.26 -7.15
C ALA A 267 -6.67 20.08 -8.22
N CYS A 268 -5.45 19.76 -7.81
CA CYS A 268 -4.33 19.51 -8.69
C CYS A 268 -4.38 18.11 -9.34
N MET A 269 -4.82 17.10 -8.60
CA MET A 269 -4.79 15.69 -9.03
C MET A 269 -5.89 15.35 -10.04
N ILE A 270 -7.09 15.93 -9.93
CA ILE A 270 -8.20 15.68 -10.86
C ILE A 270 -7.81 15.88 -12.34
N PRO A 271 -7.33 17.07 -12.77
CA PRO A 271 -6.95 17.28 -14.18
C PRO A 271 -5.78 16.38 -14.61
N ARG A 272 -4.85 16.06 -13.70
CA ARG A 272 -3.74 15.15 -13.97
C ARG A 272 -4.21 13.73 -14.26
N VAL A 273 -5.20 13.25 -13.50
CA VAL A 273 -5.79 11.93 -13.70
C VAL A 273 -6.66 11.90 -14.95
N GLU A 274 -7.38 12.98 -15.28
CA GLU A 274 -8.08 13.10 -16.57
C GLU A 274 -7.12 12.90 -17.74
N ASN A 275 -5.99 13.63 -17.74
CA ASN A 275 -4.96 13.46 -18.76
C ASN A 275 -4.41 12.03 -18.80
N LEU A 276 -4.17 11.41 -17.65
CA LEU A 276 -3.71 10.02 -17.60
C LEU A 276 -4.74 9.04 -18.17
N VAL A 277 -6.03 9.28 -17.93
CA VAL A 277 -7.12 8.49 -18.52
C VAL A 277 -7.15 8.66 -20.04
N GLU A 278 -6.99 9.87 -20.55
CA GLU A 278 -6.93 10.13 -22.00
C GLU A 278 -5.74 9.40 -22.64
N LEU A 279 -4.56 9.43 -22.01
CA LEU A 279 -3.38 8.70 -22.47
C LEU A 279 -3.63 7.19 -22.53
N ILE A 280 -4.26 6.62 -21.49
CA ILE A 280 -4.63 5.20 -21.43
C ILE A 280 -5.61 4.84 -22.56
N GLN A 281 -6.61 5.68 -22.84
CA GLN A 281 -7.68 5.36 -23.77
C GLN A 281 -7.31 5.55 -25.24
N ASN A 282 -6.42 6.51 -25.53
CA ASN A 282 -6.04 6.84 -26.89
C ASN A 282 -4.85 6.04 -27.41
N ASP A 283 -4.26 5.17 -26.58
CA ASP A 283 -3.00 4.46 -26.85
C ASP A 283 -1.93 5.41 -27.43
N SER A 284 -1.97 6.67 -26.97
CA SER A 284 -1.29 7.81 -27.61
C SER A 284 0.18 7.88 -27.23
N THR A 285 0.75 6.78 -26.74
CA THR A 285 2.15 6.70 -26.35
C THR A 285 2.92 5.92 -27.39
N ASP A 286 3.84 6.59 -28.07
CA ASP A 286 4.77 5.96 -29.02
C ASP A 286 5.72 4.93 -28.36
N ASN A 287 5.66 4.80 -27.04
CA ASN A 287 6.50 3.90 -26.25
C ASN A 287 5.70 2.63 -25.84
N PRO A 288 6.01 1.45 -26.41
CA PRO A 288 5.36 0.19 -26.07
C PRO A 288 5.67 -0.30 -24.64
N GLU A 289 6.67 0.27 -23.97
CA GLU A 289 6.99 -0.01 -22.56
C GLU A 289 6.32 0.97 -21.59
N TRP A 290 5.59 1.96 -22.09
CA TRP A 290 4.89 2.91 -21.23
C TRP A 290 3.83 2.20 -20.40
N THR A 291 3.83 2.48 -19.10
CA THR A 291 2.80 2.01 -18.18
C THR A 291 2.29 3.17 -17.34
N PRO A 292 0.98 3.22 -17.04
CA PRO A 292 0.43 4.29 -16.23
C PRO A 292 0.91 4.16 -14.78
N ASP A 293 1.39 5.27 -14.21
CA ASP A 293 1.94 5.32 -12.85
C ASP A 293 1.24 6.40 -12.02
N ILE A 294 0.23 5.96 -11.25
CA ILE A 294 -0.51 6.84 -10.34
C ILE A 294 0.34 7.30 -9.15
N PHE A 295 1.36 6.54 -8.74
CA PHE A 295 2.19 6.85 -7.58
C PHE A 295 3.17 7.98 -7.89
N LYS A 296 3.73 7.95 -9.10
CA LYS A 296 4.53 9.04 -9.64
C LYS A 296 3.71 10.32 -9.76
N LEU A 297 2.50 10.19 -10.30
CA LEU A 297 1.57 11.31 -10.42
C LEU A 297 1.20 11.91 -9.06
N SER A 298 0.90 11.06 -8.07
CA SER A 298 0.50 11.43 -6.72
C SER A 298 1.64 12.11 -5.94
N SER A 299 2.83 11.49 -5.93
CA SER A 299 4.01 12.06 -5.25
C SER A 299 4.44 13.39 -5.87
N GLN A 300 4.50 13.48 -7.20
CA GLN A 300 4.78 14.75 -7.89
C GLN A 300 3.74 15.82 -7.54
N THR A 301 2.45 15.48 -7.50
CA THR A 301 1.40 16.45 -7.17
C THR A 301 1.54 17.01 -5.76
N LEU A 302 1.90 16.17 -4.78
CA LEU A 302 2.17 16.64 -3.43
C LEU A 302 3.43 17.52 -3.37
N MET A 303 4.51 17.10 -4.05
CA MET A 303 5.76 17.86 -4.11
C MET A 303 5.56 19.23 -4.77
N ASP A 304 4.78 19.30 -5.85
CA ASP A 304 4.45 20.56 -6.53
C ASP A 304 3.69 21.53 -5.62
N ILE A 305 2.81 21.00 -4.76
CA ILE A 305 2.11 21.81 -3.76
C ILE A 305 3.10 22.37 -2.73
N PHE A 306 4.08 21.57 -2.29
CA PHE A 306 5.10 22.07 -1.36
C PHE A 306 5.93 23.18 -2.01
N VAL A 307 6.33 23.00 -3.27
CA VAL A 307 7.04 24.02 -4.06
C VAL A 307 6.19 25.28 -4.24
N GLU A 308 4.90 25.14 -4.56
CA GLU A 308 3.97 26.28 -4.75
C GLU A 308 3.90 27.18 -3.50
N TYR A 309 4.01 26.60 -2.32
CA TYR A 309 3.94 27.32 -1.04
C TYR A 309 5.31 27.63 -0.41
N ASP A 310 6.39 27.49 -1.17
CA ASP A 310 7.78 27.69 -0.72
C ASP A 310 8.18 26.82 0.50
N ILE A 311 7.61 25.61 0.59
CA ILE A 311 7.89 24.66 1.66
C ILE A 311 8.99 23.69 1.21
N PRO A 312 10.09 23.54 1.99
CA PRO A 312 11.12 22.57 1.68
C PRO A 312 10.57 21.14 1.63
N ILE A 313 10.93 20.40 0.59
CA ILE A 313 10.57 18.99 0.46
C ILE A 313 11.45 18.18 1.42
N PRO A 314 10.86 17.39 2.34
CA PRO A 314 11.63 16.51 3.23
C PRO A 314 12.45 15.49 2.42
N SER A 315 13.66 15.17 2.88
CA SER A 315 14.55 14.23 2.19
C SER A 315 13.96 12.83 1.99
N GLU A 316 13.02 12.44 2.85
CA GLU A 316 12.36 11.14 2.80
C GLU A 316 11.22 11.12 1.78
N LEU A 317 10.65 12.28 1.42
CA LEU A 317 9.64 12.43 0.37
C LEU A 317 10.35 12.54 -0.98
N GLN A 318 10.26 11.47 -1.77
CA GLN A 318 10.86 11.39 -3.10
C GLN A 318 9.77 11.27 -4.16
N LEU A 319 10.17 11.45 -5.42
CA LEU A 319 9.35 11.06 -6.56
C LEU A 319 9.27 9.53 -6.59
N TYR A 320 8.16 8.97 -6.10
CA TYR A 320 7.97 7.53 -6.03
C TYR A 320 7.31 7.01 -7.29
N GLU A 321 7.77 5.87 -7.78
CA GLU A 321 7.24 5.20 -8.96
C GLU A 321 6.56 3.89 -8.58
N TRP A 322 5.91 3.20 -9.52
CA TRP A 322 5.25 1.93 -9.29
C TRP A 322 6.13 0.89 -8.59
N LYS A 323 7.42 0.85 -8.94
CA LYS A 323 8.43 -0.04 -8.35
C LYS A 323 8.70 0.21 -6.85
N ASP A 324 8.35 1.39 -6.34
CA ASP A 324 8.49 1.75 -4.93
C ASP A 324 7.37 1.20 -4.04
N PHE A 325 6.30 0.70 -4.67
CA PHE A 325 5.10 0.15 -4.04
C PHE A 325 4.87 -1.33 -4.37
N MET A 326 5.34 -1.76 -5.54
CA MET A 326 5.09 -3.08 -6.11
C MET A 326 6.39 -3.62 -6.72
N GLY A 327 6.45 -4.94 -6.93
CA GLY A 327 7.60 -5.60 -7.57
C GLY A 327 8.45 -6.44 -6.63
N GLU A 328 9.49 -7.05 -7.18
CA GLU A 328 10.32 -8.04 -6.45
C GLU A 328 11.10 -7.40 -5.30
N VAL A 329 11.57 -6.15 -5.43
CA VAL A 329 12.27 -5.43 -4.35
C VAL A 329 11.39 -5.31 -3.11
N ILE A 330 10.14 -4.86 -3.28
CA ILE A 330 9.18 -4.68 -2.19
C ILE A 330 8.79 -6.01 -1.56
N LYS A 331 8.63 -7.06 -2.39
CA LYS A 331 8.36 -8.42 -1.92
C LYS A 331 9.53 -8.99 -1.12
N ALA A 332 10.76 -8.71 -1.53
CA ALA A 332 11.98 -9.24 -0.92
C ALA A 332 12.44 -8.51 0.34
N ASP A 333 11.87 -7.34 0.62
CA ASP A 333 12.24 -6.45 1.72
C ASP A 333 12.49 -7.17 3.05
N LYS A 334 11.57 -8.05 3.47
CA LYS A 334 11.70 -8.81 4.72
C LYS A 334 12.88 -9.79 4.66
N ALA A 335 13.01 -10.55 3.58
CA ALA A 335 14.08 -11.52 3.40
C ALA A 335 15.45 -10.86 3.32
N ILE A 336 15.56 -9.74 2.59
CA ILE A 336 16.77 -8.92 2.50
C ILE A 336 17.18 -8.41 3.89
N ASN A 337 16.22 -7.96 4.69
CA ASN A 337 16.52 -7.50 6.05
C ASN A 337 17.00 -8.63 6.96
N ILE A 338 16.43 -9.84 6.87
CA ILE A 338 16.95 -11.02 7.59
C ILE A 338 18.41 -11.27 7.22
N LEU A 339 18.76 -11.19 5.93
CA LEU A 339 20.15 -11.35 5.47
C LEU A 339 21.07 -10.26 6.01
N ARG A 340 20.65 -8.98 5.96
CA ARG A 340 21.41 -7.85 6.52
C ARG A 340 21.71 -8.05 8.01
N GLN A 341 20.70 -8.43 8.79
CA GLN A 341 20.85 -8.64 10.23
C GLN A 341 21.73 -9.86 10.54
N ALA A 342 21.49 -11.00 9.86
CA ALA A 342 22.30 -12.20 10.05
C ALA A 342 23.77 -11.94 9.72
N TYR A 343 24.05 -11.21 8.64
CA TYR A 343 25.42 -10.84 8.26
C TYR A 343 26.05 -9.86 9.26
N ALA A 344 25.30 -8.87 9.76
CA ALA A 344 25.82 -7.91 10.72
C ALA A 344 26.20 -8.54 12.08
N ILE A 345 25.49 -9.59 12.51
CA ILE A 345 25.73 -10.27 13.79
C ILE A 345 26.77 -11.38 13.63
N GLU A 346 26.64 -12.21 12.60
CA GLU A 346 27.49 -13.39 12.38
C GLU A 346 27.95 -13.51 10.92
N PRO A 347 28.93 -12.69 10.47
CA PRO A 347 29.46 -12.76 9.11
C PRO A 347 29.97 -14.15 8.71
N GLN A 348 30.46 -14.93 9.68
CA GLN A 348 30.95 -16.30 9.49
C GLN A 348 29.89 -17.30 8.99
N LEU A 349 28.60 -16.98 9.10
CA LEU A 349 27.53 -17.79 8.50
C LEU A 349 27.58 -17.79 6.97
N PHE A 350 28.30 -16.84 6.37
CA PHE A 350 28.32 -16.58 4.95
C PHE A 350 29.68 -16.97 4.35
N THR A 351 29.66 -17.93 3.43
CA THR A 351 30.83 -18.29 2.61
C THR A 351 30.71 -17.66 1.24
N ILE A 352 31.64 -16.77 0.90
CA ILE A 352 31.64 -16.02 -0.37
C ILE A 352 32.50 -16.76 -1.40
N LYS A 353 31.92 -17.12 -2.55
CA LYS A 353 32.57 -17.75 -3.71
C LYS A 353 32.49 -16.81 -4.91
N ARG A 354 33.45 -15.88 -4.98
CA ARG A 354 33.46 -14.80 -5.99
C ARG A 354 33.59 -15.30 -7.41
N ASP A 355 34.40 -16.35 -7.61
CA ASP A 355 34.59 -17.03 -8.90
C ASP A 355 33.30 -17.61 -9.48
N LYS A 356 32.29 -17.82 -8.63
CA LYS A 356 31.00 -18.41 -8.98
C LYS A 356 29.83 -17.44 -8.82
N ASP A 357 30.11 -16.17 -8.54
CA ASP A 357 29.08 -15.16 -8.22
C ASP A 357 28.09 -15.65 -7.14
N LEU A 358 28.59 -16.29 -6.08
CA LEU A 358 27.75 -17.01 -5.12
C LEU A 358 28.11 -16.72 -3.66
N ILE A 359 27.09 -16.55 -2.83
CA ILE A 359 27.16 -16.53 -1.36
C ILE A 359 26.42 -17.77 -0.85
N LEU A 360 27.04 -18.49 0.08
CA LEU A 360 26.42 -19.63 0.75
C LEU A 360 26.16 -19.27 2.21
N MET A 361 24.89 -19.23 2.62
CA MET A 361 24.50 -19.04 4.01
C MET A 361 24.23 -20.40 4.67
N ASP A 362 24.88 -20.68 5.79
CA ASP A 362 24.65 -21.89 6.59
C ASP A 362 23.44 -21.71 7.53
N LEU A 363 22.28 -22.19 7.11
CA LEU A 363 21.04 -22.11 7.87
C LEU A 363 21.02 -23.02 9.10
N SER A 364 21.92 -24.00 9.22
CA SER A 364 21.98 -24.87 10.40
C SER A 364 22.61 -24.17 11.62
N LYS A 365 23.41 -23.14 11.35
CA LYS A 365 24.08 -22.32 12.37
C LYS A 365 23.41 -20.97 12.53
N ALA A 366 22.69 -20.51 11.52
CA ALA A 366 21.89 -19.31 11.62
C ALA A 366 20.80 -19.54 12.67
N ASN A 367 20.88 -18.86 13.81
CA ASN A 367 19.89 -18.89 14.89
C ASN A 367 18.59 -18.18 14.48
N LEU A 368 18.00 -18.63 13.38
CA LEU A 368 16.82 -18.08 12.73
C LEU A 368 15.60 -18.91 13.11
N SER A 369 14.46 -18.23 13.25
CA SER A 369 13.21 -18.95 13.44
C SER A 369 12.81 -19.72 12.16
N PRO A 370 12.01 -20.80 12.26
CA PRO A 370 11.48 -21.48 11.08
C PRO A 370 10.77 -20.54 10.09
N LYS A 371 10.17 -19.45 10.59
CA LYS A 371 9.47 -18.45 9.77
C LYS A 371 10.43 -17.55 8.99
N ASP A 372 11.58 -17.22 9.57
CA ASP A 372 12.61 -16.42 8.89
C ASP A 372 13.24 -17.25 7.78
N ILE A 373 13.54 -18.52 8.05
CA ILE A 373 14.00 -19.47 7.02
C ILE A 373 12.98 -19.61 5.89
N GLU A 374 11.68 -19.70 6.22
CA GLU A 374 10.63 -19.73 5.20
C GLU A 374 10.54 -18.43 4.40
N SER A 375 10.73 -17.27 5.05
CA SER A 375 10.72 -15.96 4.39
C SER A 375 11.89 -15.85 3.40
N LEU A 376 13.11 -16.24 3.81
CA LEU A 376 14.28 -16.31 2.93
C LEU A 376 14.03 -17.19 1.69
N LYS A 377 13.37 -18.34 1.85
CA LYS A 377 13.09 -19.25 0.74
C LYS A 377 12.04 -18.77 -0.25
N ASN A 378 11.07 -17.95 0.20
CA ASN A 378 9.89 -17.61 -0.59
C ASN A 378 9.85 -16.16 -1.08
N GLU A 379 10.49 -15.24 -0.35
CA GLU A 379 10.40 -13.81 -0.60
C GLU A 379 11.64 -13.25 -1.31
N LEU A 380 12.78 -13.96 -1.30
CA LEU A 380 13.94 -13.52 -2.08
C LEU A 380 13.63 -13.48 -3.60
N PRO A 381 14.25 -12.53 -4.34
CA PRO A 381 14.07 -12.43 -5.78
C PRO A 381 14.50 -13.71 -6.50
N VAL A 382 13.81 -14.05 -7.60
CA VAL A 382 14.02 -15.29 -8.35
C VAL A 382 15.40 -15.34 -9.01
N ASP A 383 15.89 -14.20 -9.45
CA ASP A 383 17.26 -13.99 -9.94
C ASP A 383 18.29 -14.07 -8.80
N ALA A 384 17.92 -13.70 -7.57
CA ALA A 384 18.84 -13.71 -6.43
C ALA A 384 19.02 -15.07 -5.75
N THR A 385 18.12 -16.04 -5.94
CA THR A 385 18.11 -17.30 -5.15
C THR A 385 18.18 -18.58 -5.96
N HIS A 386 18.98 -19.51 -5.45
CA HIS A 386 18.95 -20.90 -5.89
C HIS A 386 18.21 -21.79 -4.89
N ILE A 387 17.74 -22.96 -5.36
CA ILE A 387 17.10 -23.99 -4.52
C ILE A 387 18.03 -24.32 -3.35
N CYS A 388 17.52 -24.27 -2.11
CA CYS A 388 18.28 -24.71 -0.93
C CYS A 388 18.77 -26.14 -1.10
N VAL A 389 20.06 -26.36 -0.82
CA VAL A 389 20.67 -27.70 -0.81
C VAL A 389 21.01 -28.05 0.62
N GLY A 390 20.26 -28.98 1.21
CA GLY A 390 20.38 -29.32 2.62
C GLY A 390 20.10 -28.11 3.52
N SER A 391 21.05 -27.78 4.40
CA SER A 391 21.01 -26.59 5.27
C SER A 391 21.69 -25.36 4.67
N THR A 392 22.09 -25.39 3.40
CA THR A 392 22.75 -24.25 2.76
C THR A 392 21.78 -23.50 1.86
N LEU A 393 21.72 -22.18 2.02
CA LEU A 393 21.00 -21.26 1.14
C LEU A 393 22.01 -20.60 0.18
N PRO A 394 22.02 -20.96 -1.11
CA PRO A 394 22.86 -20.30 -2.11
C PRO A 394 22.15 -19.05 -2.64
N ILE A 395 22.88 -17.93 -2.66
CA ILE A 395 22.38 -16.60 -3.04
C ILE A 395 23.36 -16.00 -4.05
N GLN A 396 22.86 -15.40 -5.12
CA GLN A 396 23.72 -14.75 -6.12
C GLN A 396 24.39 -13.50 -5.53
N LEU A 397 25.71 -13.39 -5.65
CA LEU A 397 26.50 -12.32 -5.04
C LEU A 397 26.18 -10.96 -5.68
N SER A 398 26.12 -10.88 -7.01
CA SER A 398 25.74 -9.66 -7.74
C SER A 398 24.34 -9.15 -7.36
N ALA A 399 23.36 -10.04 -7.24
CA ALA A 399 22.00 -9.71 -6.83
C ALA A 399 21.96 -9.11 -5.40
N MET A 400 22.82 -9.56 -4.48
CA MET A 400 22.86 -9.00 -3.13
C MET A 400 23.38 -7.56 -3.07
N VAL A 401 24.26 -7.16 -4.00
CA VAL A 401 24.68 -5.76 -4.11
C VAL A 401 23.51 -4.90 -4.56
N GLU A 402 22.73 -5.37 -5.54
CA GLU A 402 21.57 -4.66 -6.07
C GLU A 402 20.43 -4.55 -5.05
N TYR A 403 19.99 -5.69 -4.50
CA TYR A 403 18.79 -5.75 -3.65
C TYR A 403 19.08 -5.40 -2.19
N ALA A 404 20.22 -5.83 -1.66
CA ALA A 404 20.54 -5.63 -0.24
C ALA A 404 21.51 -4.48 0.00
N GLY A 405 22.14 -3.90 -1.03
CA GLY A 405 23.17 -2.88 -0.86
C GLY A 405 24.40 -3.38 -0.08
N ILE A 406 24.53 -4.71 0.08
CA ILE A 406 25.65 -5.32 0.81
C ILE A 406 26.75 -5.61 -0.20
N ASN A 407 27.88 -4.92 -0.07
CA ASN A 407 29.03 -5.18 -0.92
C ASN A 407 30.07 -6.04 -0.20
N PHE A 408 29.93 -7.35 -0.32
CA PHE A 408 30.87 -8.35 0.19
C PHE A 408 32.28 -8.30 -0.47
N GLN A 409 32.55 -7.34 -1.37
CA GLN A 409 33.87 -7.10 -1.97
C GLN A 409 34.75 -6.11 -1.18
N LYS A 410 34.19 -5.24 -0.33
CA LYS A 410 34.93 -4.09 0.28
C LYS A 410 35.06 -4.11 1.80
N ASP A 411 34.54 -5.14 2.47
CA ASP A 411 34.36 -5.10 3.91
C ASP A 411 35.48 -5.72 4.74
N ASP A 412 36.63 -5.05 4.70
CA ASP A 412 37.51 -4.95 5.88
C ASP A 412 37.13 -3.74 6.77
N SER A 413 36.10 -2.96 6.40
CA SER A 413 35.70 -1.72 7.10
C SER A 413 34.22 -1.62 7.51
N LEU A 414 33.38 -2.63 7.24
CA LEU A 414 31.94 -2.58 7.58
C LEU A 414 31.69 -2.47 9.08
N LEU A 415 32.56 -3.07 9.91
CA LEU A 415 32.48 -2.95 11.36
C LEU A 415 32.55 -1.49 11.82
N THR A 416 33.33 -0.64 11.13
CA THR A 416 33.45 0.79 11.47
C THR A 416 32.20 1.59 11.06
N LYS A 417 31.49 1.18 10.00
CA LYS A 417 30.24 1.82 9.55
C LYS A 417 29.01 1.32 10.30
N LEU A 418 28.95 0.03 10.64
CA LEU A 418 27.91 -0.55 11.51
C LEU A 418 27.99 0.03 12.93
N TYR A 419 29.19 0.31 13.44
CA TYR A 419 29.37 1.02 14.72
C TYR A 419 28.78 2.44 14.72
N GLN A 420 28.77 3.14 13.58
CA GLN A 420 28.19 4.47 13.47
C GLN A 420 26.66 4.44 13.34
N TRP A 421 26.09 3.41 12.70
CA TRP A 421 24.64 3.31 12.47
C TRP A 421 23.87 2.87 13.73
N PHE A 422 24.45 2.02 14.57
CA PHE A 422 23.84 1.61 15.85
C PHE A 422 23.99 2.64 16.98
N ARG A 423 24.77 3.72 16.79
CA ARG A 423 25.03 4.74 17.83
C ARG A 423 24.54 6.15 17.51
N GLY A 424 23.67 6.33 16.53
CA GLY A 424 22.89 7.55 16.33
C GLY A 424 23.71 8.84 16.39
N ASN A 425 24.25 9.26 15.25
CA ASN A 425 24.56 10.67 15.00
C ASN A 425 23.61 11.20 13.94
#